data_AF-A0A7J4IDM2-F1
#
_entry.id   AF-A0A7J4IDM2-F1
#
_cell.length_a   1.000
_cell.length_b   1.000
_cell.length_c   1.000
_cell.angle_alpha   90.00
_cell.angle_beta   90.00
_cell.angle_gamma   90.00
#
_symmetry.space_group_name_H-M   'P 1'
#
loop_
_entity.id
_entity.type
_entity.pdbx_description
1 polymer ?
#
loop_
_entity_poly.entity_id
_entity_poly.type
_entity_poly.pdbx_seq_one_letter_code
_entity_poly.pdbx_strand_id
1 'polypeptide(L)' 'PFGDGNGRVGRLLMNHILWHASHPMLIIEYKYGRSYYRALERDETGFTNYFARRYISVHKRRLRQ' A
#
# COMPACT_ATOMS: atom_id res chain seq x y z
N PRO A 1 16.80 -3.78 -6.23
CA PRO A 1 17.76 -2.63 -6.12
C PRO A 1 18.70 -2.76 -4.93
N PHE A 2 18.26 -3.37 -3.80
CA PHE A 2 19.12 -3.65 -2.64
C PHE A 2 19.12 -5.16 -2.30
N GLY A 3 20.13 -5.62 -1.56
CA GLY A 3 20.25 -7.03 -1.13
C GLY A 3 19.17 -7.47 -0.13
N ASP A 4 18.66 -6.54 0.68
CA ASP A 4 17.50 -6.71 1.57
C ASP A 4 16.80 -5.34 1.73
N GLY A 5 15.59 -5.32 2.30
CA GLY A 5 14.90 -4.10 2.71
C GLY A 5 13.99 -3.51 1.64
N ASN A 6 14.00 -4.05 0.42
CA ASN A 6 13.19 -3.56 -0.70
C ASN A 6 11.71 -3.39 -0.33
N GLY A 7 11.11 -4.35 0.38
CA GLY A 7 9.72 -4.23 0.83
C GLY A 7 9.48 -3.15 1.88
N ARG A 8 10.45 -2.89 2.76
CA ARG A 8 10.37 -1.82 3.78
C ARG A 8 10.49 -0.45 3.11
N VAL A 9 11.51 -0.27 2.28
CA VAL A 9 11.74 0.97 1.52
C VAL A 9 10.59 1.24 0.55
N GLY A 10 10.06 0.21 -0.12
CA GLY A 10 8.93 0.36 -1.03
C GLY A 10 7.66 0.86 -0.32
N ARG A 11 7.36 0.39 0.90
CA ARG A 11 6.24 0.93 1.69
C ARG A 11 6.45 2.37 2.13
N LEU A 12 7.68 2.74 2.49
CA LEU A 12 8.02 4.11 2.82
C LEU A 12 7.85 5.02 1.60
N LEU A 13 8.34 4.59 0.43
CA LEU A 13 8.20 5.34 -0.83
C LEU A 13 6.73 5.50 -1.24
N MET A 14 5.93 4.43 -1.16
CA MET A 14 4.48 4.51 -1.42
C MET A 14 3.81 5.55 -0.51
N ASN A 15 4.11 5.55 0.79
CA ASN A 15 3.55 6.53 1.71
C ASN A 15 4.07 7.95 1.47
N HIS A 16 5.32 8.10 1.07
CA HIS A 16 5.89 9.39 0.69
C HIS A 16 5.17 9.98 -0.53
N ILE A 17 4.89 9.17 -1.55
CA ILE A 17 4.13 9.58 -2.75
C ILE A 17 2.71 10.02 -2.35
N LEU A 18 2.01 9.23 -1.51
CA LEU A 18 0.69 9.59 -1.01
C LEU A 18 0.73 10.93 -0.26
N TRP A 19 1.67 11.09 0.66
CA TRP A 19 1.82 12.30 1.45
C TRP A 19 2.10 13.54 0.57
N HIS A 20 3.03 13.43 -0.38
CA HIS A 20 3.35 14.50 -1.31
C HIS A 20 2.17 14.87 -2.22
N ALA A 21 1.30 13.90 -2.52
CA ALA A 21 0.07 14.14 -3.26
C ALA A 21 -1.11 14.61 -2.38
N SER A 22 -0.88 14.97 -1.11
CA SER A 22 -1.94 15.35 -0.15
C SER A 22 -2.98 14.25 0.11
N HIS A 23 -2.60 12.99 -0.07
CA HIS A 23 -3.42 11.82 0.20
C HIS A 23 -3.08 11.21 1.58
N PRO A 24 -4.07 10.74 2.34
CA PRO A 24 -3.83 9.96 3.56
C PRO A 24 -2.87 8.79 3.32
N MET A 25 -1.83 8.66 4.15
CA MET A 25 -0.92 7.51 4.10
C MET A 25 -1.65 6.20 4.43
N LEU A 26 -1.15 5.08 3.89
CA LEU A 26 -1.64 3.74 4.16
C LEU A 26 -0.64 2.92 4.99
N ILE A 27 -1.06 2.53 6.20
CA ILE A 27 -0.35 1.54 7.00
C ILE A 27 -0.99 0.17 6.80
N ILE A 28 -0.20 -0.79 6.34
CA ILE A 28 -0.64 -2.18 6.19
C ILE A 28 -0.43 -2.88 7.54
N GLU A 29 -1.50 -3.00 8.31
CA GLU A 29 -1.47 -3.69 9.61
C GLU A 29 -1.04 -5.16 9.48
N TYR A 30 -0.37 -5.69 10.51
CA TYR A 30 0.16 -7.05 10.54
C TYR A 30 -0.88 -8.13 10.23
N LYS A 31 -2.13 -7.96 10.72
CA LYS A 31 -3.26 -8.88 10.45
C LYS A 31 -3.53 -9.10 8.95
N TYR A 32 -3.05 -8.19 8.11
CA TYR A 32 -3.19 -8.25 6.67
C TYR A 32 -1.91 -8.67 5.92
N GLY A 33 -0.82 -8.99 6.61
CA GLY A 33 0.47 -9.33 6.02
C GLY A 33 0.37 -10.42 4.95
N ARG A 34 -0.39 -11.49 5.23
CA ARG A 34 -0.61 -12.58 4.25
C ARG A 34 -1.24 -12.07 2.94
N SER A 35 -2.24 -11.20 3.02
CA SER A 35 -2.90 -10.65 1.83
C SER A 35 -1.98 -9.71 1.03
N TYR A 36 -1.10 -8.99 1.73
CA TYR A 36 -0.13 -8.09 1.12
C TYR A 36 0.96 -8.87 0.37
N TYR A 37 1.54 -9.90 1.00
CA TYR A 37 2.54 -10.75 0.34
C TYR A 37 1.95 -11.50 -0.87
N ARG A 38 0.73 -12.03 -0.75
CA ARG A 38 0.02 -12.61 -1.92
C ARG A 38 -0.22 -11.60 -3.04
N ALA A 39 -0.40 -10.32 -2.72
CA ALA A 39 -0.55 -9.29 -3.74
C ALA A 39 0.79 -8.91 -4.38
N LEU A 40 1.90 -8.98 -3.64
CA LEU A 40 3.25 -8.76 -4.16
C LEU A 40 3.72 -9.86 -5.12
N GLU A 41 3.18 -11.07 -4.99
CA GLU A 41 3.42 -12.19 -5.92
C GLU A 41 2.68 -12.03 -7.26
N ARG A 42 1.78 -11.05 -7.37
CA ARG A 42 1.04 -10.76 -8.60
C ARG A 42 1.82 -9.79 -9.49
N ASP A 43 1.33 -9.63 -10.71
CA ASP A 43 1.75 -8.58 -11.61
C ASP A 43 1.44 -7.18 -11.05
N GLU A 44 1.98 -6.16 -11.71
CA GLU A 44 1.81 -4.75 -11.33
C GLU A 44 0.33 -4.37 -11.19
N THR A 45 -0.49 -4.78 -12.16
CA THR A 45 -1.94 -4.55 -12.14
C THR A 45 -2.60 -5.23 -10.93
N GLY A 46 -2.21 -6.46 -10.62
CA GLY A 46 -2.71 -7.21 -9.48
C GLY A 46 -2.38 -6.55 -8.14
N PHE A 47 -1.14 -6.07 -7.96
CA PHE A 47 -0.74 -5.35 -6.76
C PHE A 47 -1.44 -3.99 -6.65
N THR A 48 -1.52 -3.23 -7.74
CA THR A 48 -2.16 -1.91 -7.78
C THR A 48 -3.65 -2.01 -7.42
N ASN A 49 -4.34 -3.02 -7.95
CA ASN A 49 -5.73 -3.31 -7.58
C ASN A 49 -5.90 -3.66 -6.10
N TYR A 50 -5.01 -4.48 -5.54
CA TYR A 50 -5.01 -4.77 -4.11
C TYR A 50 -4.82 -3.49 -3.27
N PHE A 51 -3.83 -2.68 -3.66
CA PHE A 51 -3.49 -1.44 -2.97
C PHE A 51 -4.67 -0.47 -2.99
N ALA A 52 -5.27 -0.22 -4.15
CA ALA A 52 -6.41 0.69 -4.30
C ALA A 52 -7.62 0.23 -3.47
N ARG A 53 -7.97 -1.06 -3.51
CA ARG A 53 -9.06 -1.62 -2.69
C ARG A 53 -8.80 -1.45 -1.21
N ARG A 54 -7.58 -1.75 -0.77
CA ARG A 54 -7.19 -1.59 0.65
C ARG A 54 -7.23 -0.12 1.07
N TYR A 55 -6.66 0.75 0.25
CA TYR A 55 -6.61 2.19 0.48
C TYR A 55 -8.01 2.77 0.66
N ILE A 56 -8.91 2.48 -0.29
CA ILE A 56 -10.31 2.90 -0.22
C ILE A 56 -10.94 2.32 1.05
N SER A 57 -10.77 1.03 1.33
CA SER A 57 -11.36 0.37 2.52
C SER A 57 -10.99 1.05 3.84
N VAL A 58 -9.71 1.40 4.02
CA VAL A 58 -9.21 2.08 5.22
C VAL A 58 -9.70 3.52 5.29
N HIS A 59 -9.75 4.21 4.14
CA HIS A 59 -10.07 5.64 4.07
C HIS A 59 -11.52 5.95 3.69
N LYS A 60 -12.43 4.95 3.62
CA LYS A 60 -13.84 5.13 3.20
C LYS A 60 -14.54 6.29 3.92
N ARG A 61 -14.23 6.52 5.20
CA ARG A 61 -14.83 7.61 5.99
C ARG A 61 -14.30 8.98 5.57
N ARG A 62 -13.02 9.09 5.24
CA ARG A 62 -12.36 10.35 4.82
C ARG A 62 -12.71 10.73 3.38
N LEU A 63 -12.88 9.73 2.49
CA LEU A 63 -13.21 9.94 1.08
C LEU A 63 -14.70 10.27 0.80
N ARG A 64 -15.54 10.26 1.84
CA ARG A 64 -16.97 10.62 1.75
C ARG A 64 -17.28 12.05 2.20
N GLN A 65 -16.27 12.75 2.69
CA GLN A 65 -16.32 14.18 3.04
C GLN A 65 -15.85 14.98 1.84
#